data_AF-A0A523PKV2-F1
#
_entry.id   AF-A0A523PKV2-F1
#
_cell.length_a   1.000
_cell.length_b   1.000
_cell.length_c   1.000
_cell.angle_alpha   90.00
_cell.angle_beta   90.00
_cell.angle_gamma   90.00
#
_symmetry.space_group_name_H-M   'P 1'
#
loop_
_entity.id
_entity.type
_entity.pdbx_description
1 polymer ?
#
loop_
_entity_poly.entity_id
_entity_poly.type
_entity_poly.pdbx_seq_one_letter_code
_entity_poly.pdbx_strand_id
1 'polypeptide(L)'
;MSVFVSDSHPETRLAGYAALIGQYGLAATPNWHCSTIAAGAVHRRDSSGGVVEEVYPSGYWPGGSLGDQLEFALKYDGTNLGILASLFGAVEVGELLDFVRSKPTGKYARRLWFLYELLTGERLPLDDLKQGNYVDLLDPRHYYCLDQPRQVRRQRINDNLLGDARFCPTVRRTDVLREFEERDLPARCREVVSSYSPELLKRALSYLYTKETRSSFEIEHIKPSSTRTERFVALLQLAEREDFCDKVHLIDLQNRIVDERFRESDYRSSQNYVGETTVWQRERVHFVSPKPEDLPDLMAGLIASHRRMNGSTSAVVHAA
;
A
#
# COMPACT_ATOMS: atom_id res chain seq x y z
N MET A 1 -51.33 -18.30 -21.59
CA MET A 1 -50.21 -19.26 -21.57
C MET A 1 -48.96 -18.51 -22.00
N SER A 2 -48.24 -17.95 -21.03
CA SER A 2 -46.88 -17.44 -21.20
C SER A 2 -46.21 -17.64 -19.85
N VAL A 3 -45.22 -18.53 -19.86
CA VAL A 3 -44.48 -18.98 -18.69
C VAL A 3 -43.48 -17.88 -18.36
N PHE A 4 -43.73 -17.11 -17.30
CA PHE A 4 -42.66 -16.37 -16.65
C PHE A 4 -41.79 -17.39 -15.93
N VAL A 5 -40.64 -17.69 -16.54
CA VAL A 5 -39.55 -18.39 -15.88
C VAL A 5 -39.13 -17.52 -14.70
N SER A 6 -39.36 -18.02 -13.49
CA SER A 6 -38.76 -17.47 -12.28
C SER A 6 -37.26 -17.73 -12.35
N ASP A 7 -36.46 -16.71 -12.66
CA ASP A 7 -35.02 -16.77 -12.39
C ASP A 7 -34.83 -16.77 -10.87
N SER A 8 -34.76 -17.98 -10.31
CA SER A 8 -34.31 -18.23 -8.95
C SER A 8 -32.85 -17.80 -8.88
N HIS A 9 -32.61 -16.56 -8.44
CA HIS A 9 -31.27 -16.14 -8.08
C HIS A 9 -30.82 -17.08 -6.94
N PRO A 10 -29.73 -17.84 -7.09
CA PRO A 10 -29.23 -18.66 -6.00
C PRO A 10 -29.01 -17.75 -4.78
N GLU A 11 -29.32 -18.22 -3.57
CA GLU A 11 -28.98 -17.46 -2.36
C GLU A 11 -27.48 -17.14 -2.38
N THR A 12 -27.15 -15.88 -2.64
CA THR A 12 -25.78 -15.37 -2.63
C THR A 12 -25.50 -14.74 -1.28
N ARG A 13 -24.32 -15.03 -0.73
CA ARG A 13 -23.88 -14.50 0.56
C ARG A 13 -22.46 -13.98 0.43
N LEU A 14 -22.20 -12.77 0.91
CA LEU A 14 -20.84 -12.22 0.94
C LEU A 14 -19.97 -13.03 1.92
N ALA A 15 -18.67 -13.12 1.63
CA ALA A 15 -17.67 -13.72 2.51
C ALA A 15 -16.42 -12.83 2.60
N GLY A 16 -15.62 -13.08 3.63
CA GLY A 16 -14.36 -12.36 3.87
C GLY A 16 -14.58 -10.89 4.17
N TYR A 17 -13.77 -10.02 3.56
CA TYR A 17 -13.86 -8.58 3.83
C TYR A 17 -15.19 -7.98 3.42
N ALA A 18 -15.81 -8.45 2.33
CA ALA A 18 -17.09 -7.91 1.88
C ALA A 18 -18.20 -8.14 2.91
N ALA A 19 -18.22 -9.32 3.54
CA ALA A 19 -19.14 -9.63 4.63
C ALA A 19 -18.88 -8.74 5.85
N LEU A 20 -17.61 -8.59 6.24
CA LEU A 20 -17.21 -7.79 7.41
C LEU A 20 -17.50 -6.29 7.22
N ILE A 21 -17.23 -5.74 6.04
CA ILE A 21 -17.56 -4.35 5.72
C ILE A 21 -19.07 -4.11 5.85
N GLY A 22 -19.88 -5.01 5.29
CA GLY A 22 -21.34 -4.91 5.37
C GLY A 22 -21.88 -5.09 6.80
N GLN A 23 -21.39 -6.09 7.53
CA GLN A 23 -21.83 -6.39 8.90
C GLN A 23 -21.53 -5.25 9.89
N TYR A 24 -20.36 -4.63 9.78
CA TYR A 24 -19.91 -3.57 10.69
C TYR A 24 -20.13 -2.15 10.14
N GLY A 25 -20.73 -2.01 8.94
CA GLY A 25 -21.01 -0.70 8.34
C GLY A 25 -19.75 0.14 8.10
N LEU A 26 -18.63 -0.48 7.74
CA LEU A 26 -17.33 0.18 7.67
C LEU A 26 -17.26 1.16 6.49
N ALA A 27 -16.79 2.38 6.75
CA ALA A 27 -16.42 3.35 5.72
C ALA A 27 -15.03 3.03 5.13
N ALA A 28 -14.84 1.81 4.62
CA ALA A 28 -13.58 1.36 4.04
C ALA A 28 -13.64 1.39 2.51
N THR A 29 -12.51 1.72 1.88
CA THR A 29 -12.36 1.50 0.43
C THR A 29 -12.51 0.00 0.12
N PRO A 30 -13.34 -0.38 -0.87
CA PRO A 30 -13.51 -1.79 -1.22
C PRO A 30 -12.18 -2.48 -1.50
N ASN A 31 -12.09 -3.76 -1.11
CA ASN A 31 -10.90 -4.54 -1.41
C ASN A 31 -10.81 -4.83 -2.91
N TRP A 32 -9.59 -5.08 -3.40
CA TRP A 32 -9.36 -5.49 -4.78
C TRP A 32 -9.98 -6.86 -5.12
N HIS A 33 -10.25 -7.68 -4.11
CA HIS A 33 -10.87 -9.00 -4.25
C HIS A 33 -12.15 -9.05 -3.39
N CYS A 34 -13.26 -9.41 -4.03
CA CYS A 34 -14.56 -9.57 -3.41
C CYS A 34 -15.01 -11.02 -3.55
N SER A 35 -15.31 -11.66 -2.41
CA SER A 35 -15.73 -13.06 -2.35
C SER A 35 -17.22 -13.19 -2.07
N THR A 36 -17.90 -13.99 -2.88
CA THR A 36 -19.31 -14.36 -2.69
C THR A 36 -19.46 -15.87 -2.66
N ILE A 37 -20.34 -16.38 -1.81
CA ILE A 37 -20.74 -17.78 -1.75
C ILE A 37 -22.11 -17.92 -2.41
N ALA A 38 -22.26 -18.87 -3.33
CA ALA A 38 -23.53 -19.12 -4.01
C ALA A 38 -23.87 -20.62 -4.00
N ALA A 39 -25.12 -20.94 -3.64
CA ALA A 39 -25.61 -22.32 -3.67
C ALA A 39 -25.67 -22.84 -5.11
N GLY A 40 -25.11 -24.03 -5.35
CA GLY A 40 -25.12 -24.67 -6.68
C GLY A 40 -24.18 -24.03 -7.72
N ALA A 41 -23.40 -23.01 -7.35
CA ALA A 41 -22.44 -22.40 -8.25
C ALA A 41 -21.19 -23.28 -8.46
N VAL A 42 -20.69 -23.29 -9.68
CA VAL A 42 -19.30 -23.69 -9.97
C VAL A 42 -18.41 -22.49 -9.65
N HIS A 43 -17.23 -22.75 -9.10
CA HIS A 43 -16.23 -21.72 -8.83
C HIS A 43 -16.00 -20.85 -10.06
N ARG A 44 -16.17 -19.54 -9.92
CA ARG A 44 -16.04 -18.55 -10.99
C ARG A 44 -15.22 -17.37 -10.50
N ARG A 45 -14.34 -16.88 -11.36
CA ARG A 45 -13.55 -15.68 -11.13
C ARG A 45 -13.71 -14.75 -12.32
N ASP A 46 -14.21 -13.55 -12.06
CA ASP A 46 -14.33 -12.47 -13.03
C ASP A 46 -13.43 -11.31 -12.62
N SER A 47 -12.72 -10.71 -13.57
CA SER A 47 -11.81 -9.59 -13.30
C SER A 47 -12.15 -8.40 -14.19
N SER A 48 -12.50 -7.27 -13.58
CA SER A 48 -12.80 -6.02 -14.29
C SER A 48 -12.24 -4.81 -13.53
N GLY A 49 -11.60 -3.87 -14.24
CA GLY A 49 -11.11 -2.62 -13.65
C GLY A 49 -10.12 -2.77 -12.50
N GLY A 50 -9.37 -3.89 -12.41
CA GLY A 50 -8.45 -4.17 -11.30
C GLY A 50 -9.10 -4.76 -10.05
N VAL A 51 -10.42 -4.96 -10.06
CA VAL A 51 -11.19 -5.68 -9.05
C VAL A 51 -11.46 -7.10 -9.54
N VAL A 52 -11.34 -8.06 -8.64
CA VAL A 52 -11.66 -9.47 -8.85
C VAL A 52 -12.90 -9.81 -8.05
N GLU A 53 -13.92 -10.30 -8.73
CA GLU A 53 -15.12 -10.87 -8.13
C GLU A 53 -15.02 -12.39 -8.25
N GLU A 54 -15.03 -13.07 -7.10
CA GLU A 54 -14.88 -14.52 -7.05
C GLU A 54 -16.08 -15.16 -6.34
N VAL A 55 -16.74 -16.06 -7.06
CA VAL A 55 -17.90 -16.82 -6.57
C VAL A 55 -17.43 -18.22 -6.21
N TYR A 56 -17.58 -18.59 -4.94
CA TYR A 56 -17.27 -19.91 -4.43
C TYR A 56 -18.55 -20.75 -4.21
N PRO A 57 -18.45 -22.08 -4.37
CA PRO A 57 -19.51 -23.01 -3.98
C PRO A 57 -19.82 -22.97 -2.48
N SER A 58 -21.00 -23.46 -2.08
CA SER A 58 -21.47 -23.48 -0.69
C SER A 58 -20.52 -24.13 0.33
N GLY A 59 -19.71 -25.12 -0.10
CA GLY A 59 -18.71 -25.77 0.75
C GLY A 59 -17.58 -24.86 1.25
N TYR A 60 -17.44 -23.66 0.66
CA TYR A 60 -16.45 -22.65 1.07
C TYR A 60 -17.02 -21.63 2.07
N TRP A 61 -18.28 -21.75 2.48
CA TRP A 61 -18.86 -20.86 3.50
C TRP A 61 -18.01 -20.92 4.77
N PRO A 62 -17.40 -19.80 5.21
CA PRO A 62 -16.47 -19.83 6.33
C PRO A 62 -17.19 -19.98 7.68
N GLY A 63 -18.43 -19.51 7.79
CA GLY A 63 -19.12 -19.35 9.07
C GLY A 63 -19.58 -17.91 9.27
N GLY A 64 -20.38 -17.67 10.31
CA GLY A 64 -20.89 -16.32 10.62
C GLY A 64 -20.04 -15.53 11.62
N SER A 65 -19.01 -16.15 12.21
CA SER A 65 -18.20 -15.50 13.25
C SER A 65 -17.17 -14.53 12.63
N LEU A 66 -16.76 -13.53 13.41
CA LEU A 66 -15.68 -12.60 13.03
C LEU A 66 -14.40 -13.37 12.64
N GLY A 67 -14.01 -14.34 13.46
CA GLY A 67 -12.82 -15.14 13.26
C GLY A 67 -12.83 -15.94 11.96
N ASP A 68 -13.95 -16.58 11.65
CA ASP A 68 -14.10 -17.37 10.42
C ASP A 68 -14.00 -16.48 9.17
N GLN A 69 -14.69 -15.33 9.19
CA GLN A 69 -14.68 -14.38 8.09
C GLN A 69 -13.29 -13.73 7.91
N LEU A 70 -12.59 -13.40 9.00
CA LEU A 70 -11.22 -12.88 8.95
C LEU A 70 -10.22 -13.91 8.42
N GLU A 71 -10.32 -15.16 8.87
CA GLU A 71 -9.48 -16.25 8.37
C GLU A 71 -9.70 -16.45 6.87
N PHE A 72 -10.95 -16.44 6.42
CA PHE A 72 -11.30 -16.50 5.01
C PHE A 72 -10.71 -15.32 4.23
N ALA A 73 -10.90 -14.08 4.72
CA ALA A 73 -10.39 -12.88 4.08
C ALA A 73 -8.87 -12.94 3.87
N LEU A 74 -8.11 -13.28 4.92
CA LEU A 74 -6.65 -13.41 4.81
C LEU A 74 -6.17 -14.54 3.90
N LYS A 75 -7.02 -15.52 3.63
CA LYS A 75 -6.71 -16.68 2.78
C LYS A 75 -7.05 -16.42 1.31
N TYR A 76 -8.17 -15.76 1.03
CA TYR A 76 -8.72 -15.63 -0.33
C TYR A 76 -8.74 -14.19 -0.83
N ASP A 77 -9.09 -13.21 0.02
CA ASP A 77 -9.15 -11.79 -0.35
C ASP A 77 -7.79 -11.07 -0.24
N GLY A 78 -6.82 -11.73 0.40
CA GLY A 78 -5.51 -11.18 0.71
C GLY A 78 -5.49 -10.33 1.97
N THR A 79 -4.34 -9.73 2.27
CA THR A 79 -4.17 -8.84 3.42
C THR A 79 -4.41 -7.40 2.99
N ASN A 80 -5.29 -6.69 3.70
CA ASN A 80 -5.58 -5.28 3.49
C ASN A 80 -5.56 -4.55 4.84
N LEU A 81 -4.48 -3.82 5.09
CA LEU A 81 -4.25 -3.16 6.38
C LEU A 81 -5.28 -2.04 6.66
N GLY A 82 -5.76 -1.34 5.63
CA GLY A 82 -6.75 -0.26 5.80
C GLY A 82 -8.12 -0.79 6.24
N ILE A 83 -8.58 -1.89 5.63
CA ILE A 83 -9.82 -2.56 6.04
C ILE A 83 -9.66 -3.13 7.46
N LEU A 84 -8.54 -3.79 7.75
CA LEU A 84 -8.27 -4.35 9.08
C LEU A 84 -8.20 -3.27 10.16
N ALA A 85 -7.55 -2.14 9.90
CA ALA A 85 -7.48 -1.01 10.84
C ALA A 85 -8.89 -0.45 11.13
N SER A 86 -9.70 -0.27 10.09
CA SER A 86 -11.09 0.20 10.24
C SER A 86 -11.95 -0.80 11.01
N LEU A 87 -11.80 -2.10 10.71
CA LEU A 87 -12.53 -3.17 11.38
C LEU A 87 -12.14 -3.29 12.86
N PHE A 88 -10.84 -3.26 13.17
CA PHE A 88 -10.36 -3.39 14.55
C PHE A 88 -10.81 -2.25 15.45
N GLY A 89 -11.12 -1.08 14.91
CA GLY A 89 -11.77 0.01 15.64
C GLY A 89 -13.27 -0.18 15.88
N ALA A 90 -13.92 -1.14 15.21
CA ALA A 90 -15.37 -1.36 15.28
C ALA A 90 -15.78 -2.67 15.98
N VAL A 91 -14.90 -3.67 16.00
CA VAL A 91 -15.18 -5.00 16.58
C VAL A 91 -15.01 -5.04 18.09
N GLU A 92 -15.73 -5.94 18.75
CA GLU A 92 -15.46 -6.27 20.15
C GLU A 92 -14.19 -7.12 20.25
N VAL A 93 -13.23 -6.69 21.07
CA VAL A 93 -11.95 -7.38 21.26
C VAL A 93 -12.13 -8.82 21.77
N GLY A 94 -13.21 -9.11 22.49
CA GLY A 94 -13.56 -10.44 23.00
C GLY A 94 -13.68 -11.48 21.89
N GLU A 95 -14.37 -11.16 20.79
CA GLU A 95 -14.53 -12.08 19.66
C GLU A 95 -13.19 -12.45 19.01
N LEU A 96 -12.29 -11.46 18.87
CA LEU A 96 -10.95 -11.69 18.34
C LEU A 96 -10.11 -12.55 19.30
N LEU A 97 -10.20 -12.30 20.61
CA LEU A 97 -9.50 -13.09 21.62
C LEU A 97 -9.94 -14.55 21.60
N ASP A 98 -11.24 -14.80 21.51
CA ASP A 98 -11.81 -16.15 21.46
C ASP A 98 -11.35 -16.88 20.19
N PHE A 99 -11.34 -16.19 19.04
CA PHE A 99 -10.79 -16.76 17.81
C PHE A 99 -9.32 -17.15 17.96
N VAL A 100 -8.47 -16.25 18.47
CA VAL A 100 -7.03 -16.53 18.63
C VAL A 100 -6.80 -17.68 19.61
N ARG A 101 -7.56 -17.73 20.72
CA ARG A 101 -7.49 -18.83 21.71
C ARG A 101 -7.95 -20.17 21.16
N SER A 102 -8.90 -20.19 20.22
CA SER A 102 -9.37 -21.43 19.59
C SER A 102 -8.30 -22.09 18.71
N LYS A 103 -7.39 -21.28 18.12
CA LYS A 103 -6.37 -21.72 17.15
C LYS A 103 -5.02 -21.05 17.42
N PRO A 104 -4.40 -21.19 18.62
CA PRO A 104 -3.27 -20.36 19.05
C PRO A 104 -2.00 -20.53 18.20
N THR A 105 -1.81 -21.71 17.61
CA THR A 105 -0.67 -22.01 16.71
C THR A 105 -1.02 -21.80 15.22
N GLY A 106 -2.29 -21.51 14.90
CA GLY A 106 -2.78 -21.32 13.54
C GLY A 106 -2.12 -20.12 12.86
N LYS A 107 -1.78 -20.25 11.56
CA LYS A 107 -1.17 -19.16 10.78
C LYS A 107 -2.02 -17.90 10.82
N TYR A 108 -3.31 -18.00 10.53
CA TYR A 108 -4.19 -16.83 10.42
C TYR A 108 -4.49 -16.18 11.77
N ALA A 109 -4.72 -16.96 12.83
CA ALA A 109 -4.85 -16.45 14.19
C ALA A 109 -3.63 -15.64 14.63
N ARG A 110 -2.41 -16.15 14.40
CA ARG A 110 -1.17 -15.46 14.76
C ARG A 110 -0.94 -14.18 13.95
N ARG A 111 -1.29 -14.20 12.65
CA ARG A 111 -1.25 -13.00 11.79
C ARG A 111 -2.24 -11.94 12.26
N LEU A 112 -3.49 -12.31 12.53
CA LEU A 112 -4.53 -11.38 13.02
C LEU A 112 -4.19 -10.81 14.38
N TRP A 113 -3.67 -11.65 15.29
CA TRP A 113 -3.16 -11.19 16.58
C TRP A 113 -2.06 -10.14 16.40
N PHE A 114 -1.04 -10.41 15.58
CA PHE A 114 0.01 -9.42 15.32
C PHE A 114 -0.54 -8.13 14.68
N LEU A 115 -1.42 -8.25 13.69
CA LEU A 115 -1.98 -7.11 12.97
C LEU A 115 -2.85 -6.23 13.86
N TYR A 116 -3.63 -6.83 14.76
CA TYR A 116 -4.43 -6.07 15.72
C TYR A 116 -3.52 -5.17 16.55
N GLU A 117 -2.52 -5.74 17.21
CA GLU A 117 -1.65 -4.97 18.11
C GLU A 117 -0.79 -3.94 17.37
N LEU A 118 -0.42 -4.24 16.11
CA LEU A 118 0.27 -3.28 15.27
C LEU A 118 -0.63 -2.08 14.94
N LEU A 119 -1.85 -2.33 14.45
CA LEU A 119 -2.72 -1.30 13.90
C LEU A 119 -3.45 -0.49 14.97
N THR A 120 -3.76 -1.09 16.12
CA THR A 120 -4.41 -0.39 17.24
C THR A 120 -3.41 0.16 18.25
N GLY A 121 -2.18 -0.37 18.28
CA GLY A 121 -1.21 -0.10 19.34
C GLY A 121 -1.56 -0.78 20.68
N GLU A 122 -2.65 -1.53 20.75
CA GLU A 122 -3.11 -2.17 21.98
C GLU A 122 -2.64 -3.63 22.06
N ARG A 123 -2.01 -3.99 23.18
CA ARG A 123 -1.55 -5.36 23.41
C ARG A 123 -2.70 -6.23 23.93
N LEU A 124 -3.04 -7.30 23.21
CA LEU A 124 -4.05 -8.27 23.62
C LEU A 124 -3.61 -9.02 24.89
N PRO A 125 -4.53 -9.33 25.83
CA PRO A 125 -4.28 -10.12 27.03
C PRO A 125 -4.11 -11.63 26.71
N LEU A 126 -3.04 -11.93 25.97
CA LEU A 126 -2.63 -13.26 25.55
C LEU A 126 -1.16 -13.48 25.91
N ASP A 127 -0.85 -14.66 26.43
CA ASP A 127 0.52 -15.07 26.74
C ASP A 127 1.33 -15.31 25.47
N ASP A 128 2.61 -14.96 25.52
CA ASP A 128 3.56 -15.18 24.43
C ASP A 128 3.69 -16.67 24.08
N LEU A 129 3.70 -16.99 22.78
CA LEU A 129 3.87 -18.35 22.31
C LEU A 129 5.26 -18.88 22.65
N LYS A 130 5.28 -20.05 23.31
CA LYS A 130 6.52 -20.74 23.69
C LYS A 130 7.05 -21.66 22.59
N GLN A 131 6.20 -22.11 21.65
CA GLN A 131 6.51 -23.12 20.65
C GLN A 131 5.87 -22.84 19.29
N GLY A 132 6.29 -23.56 18.25
CA GLY A 132 5.84 -23.42 16.87
C GLY A 132 6.93 -22.87 15.95
N ASN A 133 6.64 -22.76 14.64
CA ASN A 133 7.55 -22.13 13.67
C ASN A 133 7.20 -20.65 13.49
N TYR A 134 8.15 -19.86 12.99
CA TYR A 134 7.84 -18.51 12.52
C TYR A 134 7.03 -18.58 11.22
N VAL A 135 6.11 -17.64 11.05
CA VAL A 135 5.30 -17.52 9.84
C VAL A 135 5.38 -16.09 9.32
N ASP A 136 5.55 -15.95 8.00
CA ASP A 136 5.55 -14.66 7.34
C ASP A 136 4.19 -13.97 7.45
N LEU A 137 4.24 -12.68 7.77
CA LEU A 137 3.02 -11.88 7.93
C LEU A 137 2.32 -11.70 6.59
N LEU A 138 3.08 -11.37 5.54
CA LEU A 138 2.63 -11.37 4.15
C LEU A 138 3.32 -12.52 3.41
N ASP A 139 2.61 -13.16 2.46
CA ASP A 139 3.23 -14.20 1.63
C ASP A 139 4.09 -13.55 0.53
N PRO A 140 5.42 -13.76 0.49
CA PRO A 140 6.29 -13.15 -0.51
C PRO A 140 5.98 -13.55 -1.96
N ARG A 141 5.18 -14.61 -2.19
CA ARG A 141 4.69 -14.97 -3.53
C ARG A 141 3.60 -14.03 -4.05
N HIS A 142 2.87 -13.41 -3.12
CA HIS A 142 1.72 -12.56 -3.42
C HIS A 142 1.97 -11.08 -3.11
N TYR A 143 3.02 -10.76 -2.36
CA TYR A 143 3.34 -9.40 -1.93
C TYR A 143 4.82 -9.10 -2.06
N TYR A 144 5.14 -7.83 -2.33
CA TYR A 144 6.48 -7.30 -2.08
C TYR A 144 6.66 -7.13 -0.58
N CYS A 145 7.74 -7.70 -0.07
CA CYS A 145 8.05 -7.77 1.34
C CYS A 145 9.53 -7.43 1.52
N LEU A 146 9.94 -7.13 2.75
CA LEU A 146 11.36 -7.02 3.08
C LEU A 146 12.05 -8.37 2.90
N ASP A 147 13.25 -8.36 2.30
CA ASP A 147 14.08 -9.56 2.14
C ASP A 147 14.51 -10.13 3.50
N GLN A 148 14.71 -9.28 4.51
CA GLN A 148 15.09 -9.65 5.86
C GLN A 148 13.99 -9.25 6.86
N PRO A 149 13.09 -10.18 7.23
CA PRO A 149 12.00 -9.87 8.12
C PRO A 149 12.43 -9.80 9.58
N ARG A 150 11.76 -8.94 10.36
CA ARG A 150 11.96 -8.85 11.81
C ARG A 150 11.19 -9.96 12.52
N GLN A 151 11.89 -10.78 13.29
CA GLN A 151 11.24 -11.84 14.06
C GLN A 151 10.55 -11.31 15.31
N VAL A 152 9.23 -11.48 15.37
CA VAL A 152 8.39 -11.12 16.51
C VAL A 152 8.09 -12.38 17.32
N ARG A 153 8.83 -12.55 18.41
CA ARG A 153 8.82 -13.78 19.24
C ARG A 153 7.45 -14.11 19.81
N ARG A 154 6.71 -13.09 20.28
CA ARG A 154 5.45 -13.22 20.99
C ARG A 154 4.39 -14.00 20.21
N GLN A 155 4.17 -13.64 18.95
CA GLN A 155 3.25 -14.32 18.03
C GLN A 155 3.97 -15.31 17.10
N ARG A 156 5.31 -15.39 17.17
CA ARG A 156 6.18 -16.11 16.23
C ARG A 156 5.84 -15.74 14.77
N ILE A 157 5.87 -14.43 14.49
CA ILE A 157 5.62 -13.85 13.17
C ILE A 157 6.93 -13.25 12.62
N ASN A 158 7.19 -13.48 11.35
CA ASN A 158 8.19 -12.73 10.59
C ASN A 158 7.50 -11.47 10.06
N ASP A 159 7.73 -10.34 10.73
CA ASP A 159 7.27 -9.02 10.30
C ASP A 159 8.07 -8.60 9.07
N ASN A 160 7.49 -8.84 7.89
CA ASN A 160 8.05 -8.57 6.58
C ASN A 160 7.39 -7.37 5.89
N LEU A 161 6.73 -6.50 6.67
CA LEU A 161 6.06 -5.29 6.20
C LEU A 161 7.03 -4.22 5.71
N LEU A 162 6.61 -3.47 4.68
CA LEU A 162 7.37 -2.38 4.09
C LEU A 162 7.37 -1.10 4.94
N GLY A 163 6.54 -1.01 5.98
CA GLY A 163 6.43 0.15 6.84
C GLY A 163 5.98 -0.21 8.26
N ASP A 164 5.41 0.77 8.96
CA ASP A 164 4.86 0.59 10.30
C ASP A 164 3.39 1.03 10.39
N ALA A 165 2.82 1.05 11.59
CA ALA A 165 1.41 1.35 11.80
C ALA A 165 0.96 2.72 11.26
N ARG A 166 1.89 3.70 11.15
CA ARG A 166 1.59 5.06 10.67
C ARG A 166 1.48 5.11 9.15
N PHE A 167 2.34 4.35 8.47
CA PHE A 167 2.32 4.19 7.03
C PHE A 167 3.00 2.87 6.64
N CYS A 168 2.22 1.97 6.05
CA CYS A 168 2.70 0.67 5.59
C CYS A 168 2.09 0.33 4.22
N PRO A 169 2.78 0.64 3.11
CA PRO A 169 2.30 0.26 1.80
C PRO A 169 2.24 -1.27 1.70
N THR A 170 1.15 -1.78 1.10
CA THR A 170 0.98 -3.22 0.85
C THR A 170 0.90 -3.42 -0.66
N VAL A 171 2.04 -3.77 -1.26
CA VAL A 171 2.15 -3.90 -2.71
C VAL A 171 1.99 -5.36 -3.11
N ARG A 172 0.95 -5.67 -3.90
CA ARG A 172 0.70 -7.02 -4.41
C ARG A 172 1.65 -7.33 -5.58
N ARG A 173 2.19 -8.54 -5.61
CA ARG A 173 2.89 -9.11 -6.77
C ARG A 173 1.86 -9.64 -7.77
N THR A 174 1.41 -8.77 -8.67
CA THR A 174 0.52 -9.12 -9.78
C THR A 174 1.31 -9.74 -10.93
N ASP A 175 0.63 -10.41 -11.86
CA ASP A 175 1.30 -11.01 -13.02
C ASP A 175 1.99 -9.94 -13.90
N VAL A 176 1.39 -8.76 -14.03
CA VAL A 176 2.02 -7.61 -14.70
C VAL A 176 3.36 -7.24 -14.07
N LEU A 177 3.43 -7.17 -12.74
CA LEU A 177 4.67 -6.82 -12.05
C LEU A 177 5.71 -7.95 -12.13
N ARG A 178 5.27 -9.22 -12.10
CA ARG A 178 6.15 -10.38 -12.33
C ARG A 178 6.77 -10.36 -13.73
N GLU A 179 5.99 -10.05 -14.76
CA GLU A 179 6.52 -9.90 -16.12
C GLU A 179 7.58 -8.78 -16.21
N PHE A 180 7.43 -7.70 -15.43
CA PHE A 180 8.45 -6.65 -15.35
C PHE A 180 9.71 -7.09 -14.60
N GLU A 181 9.58 -7.91 -13.55
CA GLU A 181 10.73 -8.53 -12.87
C GLU A 181 11.51 -9.42 -13.82
N GLU A 182 10.82 -10.28 -14.60
CA GLU A 182 11.43 -11.20 -15.55
C GLU A 182 12.18 -10.50 -16.69
N ARG A 183 11.80 -9.26 -17.03
CA ARG A 183 12.49 -8.47 -18.07
C ARG A 183 13.88 -7.97 -17.67
N ASP A 184 14.23 -8.02 -16.38
CA ASP A 184 15.48 -7.52 -15.79
C ASP A 184 15.96 -6.22 -16.46
N LEU A 185 15.11 -5.18 -16.36
CA LEU A 185 15.43 -3.86 -16.89
C LEU A 185 16.80 -3.34 -16.38
N PRO A 186 17.20 -3.55 -15.10
CA PRO A 186 18.53 -3.18 -14.65
C PRO A 186 19.67 -3.82 -15.46
N ALA A 187 19.61 -5.13 -15.75
CA ALA A 187 20.63 -5.78 -16.58
C ALA A 187 20.66 -5.24 -18.00
N ARG A 188 19.49 -5.06 -18.62
CA ARG A 188 19.37 -4.50 -19.97
C ARG A 188 19.91 -3.06 -20.05
N CYS A 189 19.64 -2.25 -19.04
CA CYS A 189 20.22 -0.91 -18.93
C CYS A 189 21.76 -0.98 -18.85
N ARG A 190 22.33 -1.87 -18.03
CA ARG A 190 23.79 -2.06 -17.96
C ARG A 190 24.38 -2.48 -19.31
N GLU A 191 23.71 -3.37 -20.03
CA GLU A 191 24.15 -3.81 -21.37
C GLU A 191 24.18 -2.65 -22.36
N VAL A 192 23.10 -1.87 -22.46
CA VAL A 192 23.03 -0.70 -23.34
C VAL A 192 24.12 0.31 -22.99
N VAL A 193 24.25 0.65 -21.71
CA VAL A 193 25.21 1.65 -21.22
C VAL A 193 26.66 1.21 -21.46
N SER A 194 26.96 -0.10 -21.39
CA SER A 194 28.32 -0.63 -21.59
C SER A 194 28.91 -0.36 -22.98
N SER A 195 28.06 -0.11 -23.98
CA SER A 195 28.49 0.14 -25.36
C SER A 195 28.91 1.60 -25.63
N TYR A 196 28.76 2.50 -24.65
CA TYR A 196 29.01 3.93 -24.80
C TYR A 196 30.11 4.45 -23.87
N SER A 197 30.82 5.49 -24.30
CA SER A 197 31.84 6.11 -23.47
C SER A 197 31.22 6.90 -22.29
N PRO A 198 31.91 6.98 -21.13
CA PRO A 198 31.44 7.75 -19.98
C PRO A 198 31.12 9.21 -20.30
N GLU A 199 31.87 9.84 -21.20
CA GLU A 199 31.68 11.24 -21.59
C GLU A 199 30.39 11.44 -22.38
N LEU A 200 30.08 10.52 -23.30
CA LEU A 200 28.84 10.53 -24.07
C LEU A 200 27.63 10.31 -23.16
N LEU A 201 27.75 9.36 -22.23
CA LEU A 201 26.72 9.09 -21.22
C LEU A 201 26.49 10.31 -20.33
N LYS A 202 27.55 10.96 -19.84
CA LYS A 202 27.44 12.19 -19.03
C LYS A 202 26.70 13.31 -19.78
N ARG A 203 27.00 13.48 -21.08
CA ARG A 203 26.28 14.45 -21.93
C ARG A 203 24.82 14.08 -22.11
N ALA A 204 24.53 12.81 -22.39
CA ALA A 204 23.16 12.31 -22.54
C ALA A 204 22.35 12.48 -21.25
N LEU A 205 22.92 12.12 -20.09
CA LEU A 205 22.30 12.32 -18.78
C LEU A 205 22.03 13.79 -18.49
N SER A 206 22.98 14.69 -18.77
CA SER A 206 22.77 16.13 -18.58
C SER A 206 21.60 16.66 -19.43
N TYR A 207 21.49 16.18 -20.68
CA TYR A 207 20.35 16.49 -21.54
C TYR A 207 19.04 15.90 -21.02
N LEU A 208 19.04 14.63 -20.58
CA LEU A 208 17.87 13.95 -20.03
C LEU A 208 17.37 14.63 -18.75
N TYR A 209 18.26 14.95 -17.80
CA TYR A 209 17.90 15.71 -16.61
C TYR A 209 17.30 17.08 -16.96
N THR A 210 17.88 17.79 -17.92
CA THR A 210 17.33 19.08 -18.38
C THR A 210 15.94 18.91 -19.02
N LYS A 211 15.76 17.88 -19.84
CA LYS A 211 14.48 17.58 -20.50
C LYS A 211 13.41 17.18 -19.49
N GLU A 212 13.74 16.29 -18.56
CA GLU A 212 12.85 15.84 -17.49
C GLU A 212 12.42 17.01 -16.61
N THR A 213 13.38 17.85 -16.19
CA THR A 213 13.11 19.06 -15.40
C THR A 213 12.11 19.99 -16.11
N ARG A 214 12.28 20.22 -17.42
CA ARG A 214 11.32 21.03 -18.20
C ARG A 214 9.94 20.38 -18.22
N SER A 215 9.88 19.07 -18.46
CA SER A 215 8.61 18.32 -18.45
C SER A 215 7.92 18.36 -17.08
N SER A 216 8.66 18.22 -15.98
CA SER A 216 8.10 18.30 -14.62
C SER A 216 7.50 19.67 -14.32
N PHE A 217 8.15 20.76 -14.73
CA PHE A 217 7.58 22.10 -14.57
C PHE A 217 6.42 22.38 -15.53
N GLU A 218 6.43 21.81 -16.73
CA GLU A 218 5.32 21.92 -17.69
C GLU A 218 4.03 21.26 -17.18
N ILE A 219 4.13 20.15 -16.43
CA ILE A 219 2.97 19.52 -15.76
C ILE A 219 2.30 20.52 -14.81
N GLU A 220 3.10 21.25 -14.04
CA GLU A 220 2.64 22.31 -13.12
C GLU A 220 2.32 23.65 -13.83
N HIS A 221 2.37 23.68 -15.17
CA HIS A 221 2.19 24.90 -15.99
C HIS A 221 3.13 26.05 -15.62
N ILE A 222 4.29 25.73 -15.04
CA ILE A 222 5.33 26.69 -14.65
C ILE A 222 6.35 26.78 -15.79
N LYS A 223 6.70 28.01 -16.19
CA LYS A 223 7.91 28.24 -17.02
C LYS A 223 9.08 28.56 -16.09
N PRO A 224 9.99 27.61 -15.80
CA PRO A 224 11.10 27.85 -14.90
C PRO A 224 12.13 28.80 -15.53
N SER A 225 12.81 29.59 -14.70
CA SER A 225 14.01 30.31 -15.14
C SER A 225 15.16 29.32 -15.39
N SER A 226 16.15 29.72 -16.19
CA SER A 226 17.35 28.91 -16.47
C SER A 226 18.08 28.52 -15.18
N THR A 227 18.22 29.47 -14.25
CA THR A 227 18.84 29.26 -12.93
C THR A 227 18.10 28.25 -12.07
N ARG A 228 16.77 28.21 -12.11
CA ARG A 228 15.95 27.22 -11.39
C ARG A 228 16.13 25.82 -11.98
N THR A 229 16.26 25.73 -13.30
CA THR A 229 16.52 24.46 -14.01
C THR A 229 17.90 23.90 -13.64
N GLU A 230 18.94 24.74 -13.64
CA GLU A 230 20.30 24.34 -13.25
C GLU A 230 20.39 23.85 -11.79
N ARG A 231 19.72 24.54 -10.85
CA ARG A 231 19.64 24.11 -9.45
C ARG A 231 18.99 22.74 -9.30
N PHE A 232 17.89 22.49 -10.01
CA PHE A 232 17.19 21.21 -9.96
C PHE A 232 18.05 20.08 -10.54
N VAL A 233 18.75 20.30 -11.66
CA VAL A 233 19.69 19.33 -12.22
C VAL A 233 20.83 19.01 -11.25
N ALA A 234 21.38 20.02 -10.56
CA ALA A 234 22.41 19.81 -9.55
C ALA A 234 21.91 18.97 -8.36
N LEU A 235 20.65 19.16 -7.95
CA LEU A 235 20.01 18.36 -6.89
C LEU A 235 19.84 16.90 -7.31
N LEU A 236 19.42 16.63 -8.55
CA LEU A 236 19.30 15.26 -9.07
C LEU A 236 20.65 14.53 -9.06
N GLN A 237 21.75 15.23 -9.39
CA GLN A 237 23.10 14.65 -9.29
C GLN A 237 23.52 14.36 -7.85
N LEU A 238 23.07 15.17 -6.89
CA LEU A 238 23.37 14.98 -5.47
C LEU A 238 22.58 13.80 -4.88
N ALA A 239 21.36 13.57 -5.36
CA ALA A 239 20.50 12.46 -4.96
C ALA A 239 21.07 11.07 -5.30
N GLU A 240 22.08 10.98 -6.18
CA GLU A 240 22.82 9.73 -6.41
C GLU A 240 23.72 9.34 -5.22
N ARG A 241 24.05 10.30 -4.34
CA ARG A 241 25.04 10.15 -3.27
C ARG A 241 24.47 10.37 -1.88
N GLU A 242 23.40 11.16 -1.79
CA GLU A 242 22.76 11.54 -0.54
C GLU A 242 21.32 11.04 -0.51
N ASP A 243 20.92 10.51 0.64
CA ASP A 243 19.53 10.15 0.91
C ASP A 243 18.81 11.38 1.47
N PHE A 244 17.85 11.89 0.70
CA PHE A 244 17.06 13.06 1.07
C PHE A 244 15.79 12.70 1.86
N CYS A 245 15.51 11.42 2.11
CA CYS A 245 14.26 10.98 2.73
C CYS A 245 14.28 11.10 4.25
N ASP A 246 14.51 12.33 4.73
CA ASP A 246 14.20 12.75 6.09
C ASP A 246 13.65 14.18 6.12
N LYS A 247 13.07 14.56 7.26
CA LYS A 247 12.38 15.84 7.40
C LYS A 247 13.26 17.05 7.04
N VAL A 248 14.50 17.08 7.50
CA VAL A 248 15.37 18.25 7.33
C VAL A 248 15.75 18.40 5.86
N HIS A 249 16.16 17.30 5.23
CA HIS A 249 16.56 17.32 3.82
C HIS A 249 15.39 17.54 2.87
N LEU A 250 14.18 17.04 3.18
CA LEU A 250 12.98 17.34 2.38
C LEU A 250 12.60 18.82 2.41
N ILE A 251 12.67 19.47 3.58
CA ILE A 251 12.41 20.91 3.72
C ILE A 251 13.47 21.73 2.99
N ASP A 252 14.75 21.35 3.12
CA ASP A 252 15.84 22.00 2.40
C ASP A 252 15.66 21.86 0.87
N LEU A 253 15.30 20.66 0.40
CA LEU A 253 15.04 20.40 -1.02
C LEU A 253 13.90 21.28 -1.56
N GLN A 254 12.76 21.35 -0.85
CA GLN A 254 11.64 22.23 -1.19
C GLN A 254 12.12 23.68 -1.32
N ASN A 255 12.83 24.19 -0.31
CA ASN A 255 13.29 25.57 -0.25
C ASN A 255 14.30 25.95 -1.33
N ARG A 256 15.06 24.97 -1.86
CA ARG A 256 15.96 25.20 -3.00
C ARG A 256 15.22 25.31 -4.33
N ILE A 257 14.02 24.73 -4.42
CA ILE A 257 13.22 24.64 -5.65
C ILE A 257 12.21 25.79 -5.73
N VAL A 258 11.60 26.22 -4.63
CA VAL A 258 10.57 27.27 -4.64
C VAL A 258 11.15 28.69 -4.68
N ASP A 259 10.31 29.68 -4.95
CA ASP A 259 10.68 31.09 -4.79
C ASP A 259 10.86 31.42 -3.30
N GLU A 260 11.74 32.38 -2.97
CA GLU A 260 12.08 32.77 -1.59
C GLU A 260 10.84 33.07 -0.74
N ARG A 261 9.79 33.67 -1.33
CA ARG A 261 8.55 34.01 -0.63
C ARG A 261 7.69 32.80 -0.23
N PHE A 262 7.98 31.63 -0.78
CA PHE A 262 7.28 30.36 -0.51
C PHE A 262 8.15 29.40 0.30
N ARG A 263 9.24 29.88 0.88
CA ARG A 263 10.08 29.06 1.76
C ARG A 263 9.30 28.69 3.02
N GLU A 264 9.47 27.45 3.42
CA GLU A 264 8.85 26.89 4.61
C GLU A 264 9.90 26.41 5.60
N SER A 265 9.58 26.48 6.88
CA SER A 265 10.45 25.97 7.96
C SER A 265 9.99 24.61 8.49
N ASP A 266 8.76 24.20 8.17
CA ASP A 266 8.16 22.94 8.58
C ASP A 266 7.08 22.51 7.56
N TYR A 267 6.40 21.39 7.83
CA TYR A 267 5.19 20.99 7.13
C TYR A 267 4.09 22.04 7.28
N ARG A 268 3.17 22.07 6.31
CA ARG A 268 2.09 23.05 6.28
C ARG A 268 1.27 23.03 7.57
N SER A 269 0.88 24.22 8.01
CA SER A 269 -0.03 24.44 9.15
C SER A 269 -1.47 24.71 8.72
N SER A 270 -1.70 24.99 7.44
CA SER A 270 -3.02 25.25 6.87
C SER A 270 -3.52 24.08 6.03
N GLN A 271 -4.84 23.93 5.98
CA GLN A 271 -5.48 22.94 5.12
C GLN A 271 -5.39 23.34 3.64
N ASN A 272 -5.12 22.37 2.78
CA ASN A 272 -5.17 22.53 1.33
C ASN A 272 -5.95 21.38 0.67
N TYR A 273 -6.13 21.50 -0.64
CA TYR A 273 -6.77 20.49 -1.47
C TYR A 273 -6.15 20.52 -2.86
N VAL A 274 -6.29 19.42 -3.60
CA VAL A 274 -5.99 19.32 -5.03
C VAL A 274 -7.29 19.50 -5.79
N GLY A 275 -7.31 20.43 -6.73
CA GLY A 275 -8.50 20.77 -7.51
C GLY A 275 -8.16 21.50 -8.80
N GLU A 276 -9.16 21.72 -9.62
CA GLU A 276 -9.06 22.52 -10.84
C GLU A 276 -10.06 23.69 -10.80
N THR A 277 -9.67 24.83 -11.38
CA THR A 277 -10.59 25.95 -11.61
C THR A 277 -11.37 25.68 -12.89
N THR A 278 -12.67 25.48 -12.79
CA THR A 278 -13.55 25.28 -13.94
C THR A 278 -14.04 26.61 -14.52
N VAL A 279 -14.65 26.57 -15.71
CA VAL A 279 -15.31 27.75 -16.31
C VAL A 279 -16.32 28.32 -15.29
N TRP A 280 -16.36 29.66 -15.17
CA TRP A 280 -17.16 30.42 -14.19
C TRP A 280 -16.61 30.48 -12.74
N GLN A 281 -15.29 30.35 -12.54
CA GLN A 281 -14.65 30.48 -11.22
C GLN A 281 -15.16 29.49 -10.16
N ARG A 282 -15.73 28.36 -10.59
CA ARG A 282 -16.07 27.26 -9.68
C ARG A 282 -14.85 26.36 -9.51
N GLU A 283 -14.46 26.13 -8.27
CA GLU A 283 -13.41 25.19 -7.93
C GLU A 283 -13.99 23.78 -7.82
N ARG A 284 -13.43 22.84 -8.60
CA ARG A 284 -13.74 21.42 -8.50
C ARG A 284 -12.65 20.75 -7.68
N VAL A 285 -12.99 20.33 -6.47
CA VAL A 285 -12.08 19.62 -5.57
C VAL A 285 -11.97 18.15 -6.01
N HIS A 286 -10.74 17.70 -6.27
CA HIS A 286 -10.45 16.29 -6.60
C HIS A 286 -10.05 15.49 -5.37
N PHE A 287 -9.29 16.12 -4.47
CA PHE A 287 -8.77 15.47 -3.28
C PHE A 287 -8.57 16.49 -2.17
N VAL A 288 -9.10 16.20 -0.99
CA VAL A 288 -8.80 16.96 0.22
C VAL A 288 -7.64 16.26 0.90
N SER A 289 -6.51 16.97 1.05
CA SER A 289 -5.32 16.42 1.68
C SER A 289 -5.55 16.09 3.16
N PRO A 290 -4.72 15.25 3.80
CA PRO A 290 -4.81 14.98 5.25
C PRO A 290 -4.84 16.26 6.08
N LYS A 291 -5.28 16.23 7.33
CA LYS A 291 -5.25 17.47 8.12
C LYS A 291 -3.81 17.84 8.50
N PRO A 292 -3.49 19.13 8.73
CA PRO A 292 -2.15 19.53 9.15
C PRO A 292 -1.65 18.77 10.39
N GLU A 293 -2.54 18.53 11.35
CA GLU A 293 -2.24 17.78 12.57
C GLU A 293 -1.81 16.32 12.35
N ASP A 294 -2.21 15.71 11.22
CA ASP A 294 -1.87 14.32 10.89
C ASP A 294 -0.50 14.21 10.19
N LEU A 295 0.04 15.32 9.66
CA LEU A 295 1.25 15.33 8.84
C LEU A 295 2.50 14.82 9.56
N PRO A 296 2.77 15.17 10.84
CA PRO A 296 3.95 14.66 11.53
C PRO A 296 4.03 13.14 11.54
N ASP A 297 2.91 12.45 11.83
CA ASP A 297 2.86 11.00 11.89
C ASP A 297 2.90 10.36 10.50
N LEU A 298 2.18 10.92 9.52
CA LEU A 298 2.21 10.44 8.14
C LEU A 298 3.62 10.51 7.54
N MET A 299 4.30 11.64 7.71
CA MET A 299 5.66 11.82 7.20
C MET A 299 6.67 10.98 7.98
N ALA A 300 6.50 10.82 9.29
CA ALA A 300 7.33 9.90 10.08
C ALA A 300 7.15 8.44 9.63
N GLY A 301 5.92 8.03 9.30
CA GLY A 301 5.62 6.73 8.73
C GLY A 301 6.25 6.54 7.35
N LEU A 302 6.15 7.53 6.45
CA LEU A 302 6.79 7.51 5.13
C LEU A 302 8.30 7.31 5.25
N ILE A 303 8.96 8.11 6.10
CA ILE A 303 10.41 8.02 6.34
C ILE A 303 10.78 6.67 6.96
N ALA A 304 9.98 6.16 7.90
CA ALA A 304 10.20 4.84 8.49
C ALA A 304 10.08 3.72 7.44
N SER A 305 9.10 3.81 6.55
CA SER A 305 8.90 2.87 5.45
C SER A 305 10.06 2.92 4.45
N HIS A 306 10.50 4.13 4.07
CA HIS A 306 11.69 4.32 3.24
C HIS A 306 12.92 3.63 3.84
N ARG A 307 13.20 3.89 5.13
CA ARG A 307 14.35 3.28 5.83
C ARG A 307 14.29 1.76 5.90
N ARG A 308 13.08 1.19 6.04
CA ARG A 308 12.89 -0.26 6.01
C ARG A 308 13.16 -0.85 4.62
N MET A 309 12.68 -0.18 3.58
CA MET A 309 12.80 -0.63 2.19
C MET A 309 14.19 -0.41 1.59
N ASN A 310 14.93 0.60 2.07
CA ASN A 310 16.22 0.97 1.51
C ASN A 310 17.20 -0.22 1.52
N GLY A 311 17.67 -0.60 0.34
CA GLY A 311 18.56 -1.75 0.13
C GLY A 311 17.93 -3.15 0.32
N SER A 312 16.64 -3.24 0.65
CA SER A 312 15.96 -4.51 1.00
C SER A 312 14.73 -4.84 0.12
N THR A 313 14.47 -4.03 -0.90
CA THR A 313 13.36 -4.19 -1.86
C THR A 313 13.73 -3.65 -3.24
N SER A 314 12.94 -3.98 -4.26
CA SER A 314 13.05 -3.38 -5.61
C SER A 314 12.95 -1.86 -5.56
N ALA A 315 13.91 -1.16 -6.18
CA ALA A 315 13.93 0.30 -6.24
C ALA A 315 12.69 0.88 -6.92
N VAL A 316 12.12 0.18 -7.90
CA VAL A 316 10.88 0.60 -8.59
C VAL A 316 9.68 0.50 -7.66
N VAL A 317 9.60 -0.57 -6.86
CA VAL A 317 8.51 -0.76 -5.89
C VAL A 317 8.64 0.20 -4.72
N HIS A 318 9.87 0.49 -4.30
CA HIS A 318 10.14 1.47 -3.25
C HIS A 318 9.76 2.91 -3.68
N ALA A 319 10.04 3.28 -4.93
CA ALA A 319 9.74 4.61 -5.44
C ALA A 319 8.24 4.87 -5.71
N ALA A 320 7.46 3.80 -5.94
CA ALA A 320 6.02 3.87 -6.25
C ALA A 320 5.16 3.93 -4.98
#